data_AF-A0A1I8I4R1-F1
#
_entry.id   AF-A0A1I8I4R1-F1
#
_cell.length_a   1.000
_cell.length_b   1.000
_cell.length_c   1.000
_cell.angle_alpha   90.00
_cell.angle_beta   90.00
_cell.angle_gamma   90.00
#
_symmetry.space_group_name_H-M   'P 1'
#
loop_
_entity.id
_entity.type
_entity.pdbx_description
1 polymer ?
#
loop_
_entity_poly.entity_id
_entity_poly.type
_entity_poly.pdbx_seq_one_letter_code
_entity_poly.pdbx_strand_id
1 'polypeptide(L)'
;AGCASQTIRNPLQLYRHLLRLVRTLPPGARPYYSNYIRQAYNSHSDETDPDRVLRRPEAGREMTAAESAGCACKGIRACKICCAAKQLPLVAVSAASSLPQPDQPPLHFCIDCQAVRATPRHADGDDAEHWSAIPSSASGLAGIRVFRDFINPDEEAVLAAEIDKRPWAPSQSGRRKQDYGPKVNFKRRRLNTASFKGLPPYWSALLPRLLALPGLADFQPVELCNLDYQPELGAHIDPHIDDTWLWGDRLVTLNLCSDTSLTLSQSAGSTRISIPMPRRSVLVLSGPARYDWLHAVLPDDVTGRRLAVTLRELAPDWLETVDGRVLLKAGAAFDGVSVVELKSGGS
;
A
#
# COMPACT_ATOMS: atom_id res chain seq x y z
N ALA A 1 46.12 10.18 20.73
CA ALA A 1 46.45 10.88 19.47
C ALA A 1 45.14 11.09 18.70
N GLY A 2 44.79 12.35 18.44
CA GLY A 2 43.47 12.76 17.97
C GLY A 2 43.11 12.19 16.60
N CYS A 3 41.86 11.75 16.46
CA CYS A 3 41.28 11.48 15.15
C CYS A 3 40.22 12.57 14.90
N ALA A 4 40.54 13.48 13.98
CA ALA A 4 39.68 14.56 13.57
C ALA A 4 38.27 14.02 13.25
N SER A 5 37.24 14.69 13.81
CA SER A 5 35.85 14.52 13.43
C SER A 5 35.71 14.81 11.93
N GLN A 6 35.84 13.79 11.08
CA GLN A 6 35.45 13.90 9.67
C GLN A 6 33.95 14.20 9.67
N THR A 7 33.58 15.44 9.38
CA THR A 7 32.18 15.83 9.23
C THR A 7 31.60 15.03 8.07
N ILE A 8 30.80 14.01 8.40
CA ILE A 8 30.10 13.19 7.41
C ILE A 8 28.94 14.03 6.88
N ARG A 9 28.98 14.36 5.59
CA ARG A 9 28.01 15.26 4.93
C ARG A 9 27.15 14.57 3.88
N ASN A 10 27.44 13.31 3.54
CA ASN A 10 26.65 12.54 2.58
C ASN A 10 26.74 11.02 2.85
N PRO A 11 25.78 10.23 2.33
CA PRO A 11 25.72 8.78 2.53
C PRO A 11 26.99 8.05 2.09
N LEU A 12 27.67 8.51 1.04
CA LEU A 12 28.88 7.87 0.53
C LEU A 12 30.05 8.02 1.51
N GLN A 13 30.19 9.19 2.15
CA GLN A 13 31.18 9.41 3.19
C GLN A 13 30.91 8.54 4.42
N LEU A 14 29.64 8.43 4.83
CA LEU A 14 29.22 7.56 5.93
C LEU A 14 29.52 6.09 5.62
N TYR A 15 29.11 5.62 4.45
CA TYR A 15 29.32 4.24 4.00
C TYR A 15 30.81 3.86 4.02
N ARG A 16 31.67 4.72 3.48
CA ARG A 16 33.14 4.53 3.52
C ARG A 16 33.70 4.56 4.94
N HIS A 17 33.12 5.37 5.83
CA HIS A 17 33.51 5.41 7.23
C HIS A 17 33.11 4.12 7.97
N LEU A 18 31.86 3.69 7.83
CA LEU A 18 31.34 2.47 8.46
C LEU A 18 32.09 1.22 7.97
N LEU A 19 32.40 1.10 6.67
CA LEU A 19 33.21 -0.01 6.17
C LEU A 19 34.65 -0.01 6.73
N ARG A 20 35.23 1.15 7.04
CA ARG A 20 36.53 1.25 7.74
C ARG A 20 36.42 0.73 9.17
N LEU A 21 35.33 1.05 9.88
CA LEU A 21 35.06 0.53 11.23
C LEU A 21 34.83 -1.00 11.22
N VAL A 22 34.20 -1.57 10.20
CA VAL A 22 34.05 -3.03 10.12
C VAL A 22 35.39 -3.76 10.07
N ARG A 23 36.44 -3.15 9.53
CA ARG A 23 37.78 -3.74 9.50
C ARG A 23 38.40 -3.86 10.89
N THR A 24 37.94 -3.07 11.86
CA THR A 24 38.41 -3.16 13.27
C THR A 24 37.64 -4.20 14.08
N LEU A 25 36.55 -4.77 13.56
CA LEU A 25 35.78 -5.81 14.24
C LEU A 25 36.47 -7.19 14.17
N PRO A 26 36.09 -8.15 15.05
CA PRO A 26 36.56 -9.54 14.98
C PRO A 26 36.26 -10.20 13.63
N PRO A 27 37.17 -11.03 13.06
CA PRO A 27 37.04 -11.60 11.71
C PRO A 27 35.69 -12.28 11.42
N GLY A 28 35.13 -13.03 12.39
CA GLY A 28 33.85 -13.73 12.23
C GLY A 28 32.62 -12.80 12.10
N ALA A 29 32.70 -11.57 12.61
CA ALA A 29 31.59 -10.61 12.55
C ALA A 29 31.63 -9.73 11.29
N ARG A 30 32.80 -9.60 10.64
CA ARG A 30 32.99 -8.69 9.48
C ARG A 30 32.07 -8.94 8.30
N PRO A 31 31.78 -10.20 7.88
CA PRO A 31 30.91 -10.46 6.74
C PRO A 31 29.47 -9.97 6.97
N TYR A 32 28.94 -10.18 8.18
CA TYR A 32 27.60 -9.74 8.57
C TYR A 32 27.47 -8.22 8.48
N TYR A 33 28.35 -7.48 9.16
CA TYR A 33 28.28 -6.02 9.20
C TYR A 33 28.61 -5.38 7.85
N SER A 34 29.54 -5.96 7.07
CA SER A 34 29.83 -5.48 5.71
C SER A 34 28.61 -5.59 4.80
N ASN A 35 27.89 -6.72 4.86
CA ASN A 35 26.70 -6.94 4.06
C ASN A 35 25.54 -6.05 4.50
N TYR A 36 25.37 -5.87 5.81
CA TYR A 36 24.36 -4.98 6.37
C TYR A 36 24.60 -3.51 5.96
N ILE A 37 25.83 -3.01 6.09
CA ILE A 37 26.19 -1.63 5.70
C ILE A 37 26.01 -1.42 4.19
N ARG A 38 26.34 -2.41 3.35
CA ARG A 38 26.08 -2.37 1.90
C ARG A 38 24.58 -2.29 1.59
N GLN A 39 23.76 -3.10 2.26
CA GLN A 39 22.32 -3.08 2.06
C GLN A 39 21.67 -1.77 2.52
N ALA A 40 22.13 -1.22 3.64
CA ALA A 40 21.66 0.07 4.16
C ALA A 40 22.06 1.22 3.22
N TYR A 41 23.33 1.25 2.77
CA TYR A 41 23.79 2.28 1.83
C TYR A 41 23.04 2.28 0.51
N ASN A 42 22.81 1.10 -0.09
CA ASN A 42 22.06 0.99 -1.33
C ASN A 42 20.59 1.45 -1.19
N SER A 43 20.04 1.47 0.03
CA SER A 43 18.67 1.91 0.29
C SER A 43 18.55 3.42 0.55
N HIS A 44 19.69 4.10 0.72
CA HIS A 44 19.77 5.51 1.15
C HIS A 44 20.89 6.27 0.41
N SER A 45 21.28 5.82 -0.79
CA SER A 45 22.44 6.36 -1.52
C SER A 45 22.22 7.77 -2.05
N ASP A 46 20.97 8.17 -2.18
CA ASP A 46 20.44 9.44 -2.68
C ASP A 46 19.96 10.39 -1.56
N GLU A 47 20.06 9.99 -0.30
CA GLU A 47 19.69 10.82 0.86
C GLU A 47 20.66 12.01 1.01
N THR A 48 20.13 13.23 1.07
CA THR A 48 20.94 14.47 1.14
C THR A 48 20.76 15.24 2.44
N ASP A 49 19.80 14.84 3.28
CA ASP A 49 19.57 15.45 4.59
C ASP A 49 20.65 15.01 5.60
N PRO A 50 21.49 15.95 6.11
CA PRO A 50 22.60 15.63 7.00
C PRO A 50 22.17 15.00 8.33
N ASP A 51 20.99 15.34 8.86
CA ASP A 51 20.48 14.78 10.12
C ASP A 51 19.99 13.34 9.94
N ARG A 52 19.53 12.99 8.74
CA ARG A 52 19.14 11.62 8.38
C ARG A 52 20.34 10.74 8.06
N VAL A 53 21.36 11.30 7.39
CA VAL A 53 22.63 10.61 7.13
C VAL A 53 23.28 10.18 8.46
N LEU A 54 23.26 11.02 9.49
CA LEU A 54 23.98 10.74 10.74
C LEU A 54 23.32 9.71 11.68
N ARG A 55 22.10 9.23 11.40
CA ARG A 55 21.44 8.22 12.25
C ARG A 55 22.16 6.87 12.12
N ARG A 56 22.85 6.46 13.20
CA ARG A 56 23.52 5.15 13.26
C ARG A 56 22.49 4.02 13.16
N PRO A 57 22.78 2.95 12.38
CA PRO A 57 22.04 1.70 12.50
C PRO A 57 22.42 1.02 13.82
N GLU A 58 21.46 0.85 14.73
CA GLU A 58 21.66 0.09 15.97
C GLU A 58 21.61 -1.41 15.68
N ALA A 59 22.69 -2.12 16.02
CA ALA A 59 22.78 -3.58 15.94
C ALA A 59 22.55 -4.19 17.33
N GLY A 60 21.68 -5.21 17.40
CA GLY A 60 21.28 -5.88 18.65
C GLY A 60 20.02 -5.30 19.27
N ARG A 61 18.91 -5.26 18.52
CA ARG A 61 17.65 -4.69 18.99
C ARG A 61 16.87 -5.73 19.81
N GLU A 62 16.80 -5.52 21.12
CA GLU A 62 15.70 -6.05 21.93
C GLU A 62 14.37 -5.64 21.27
N MET A 63 13.39 -6.57 21.26
CA MET A 63 12.06 -6.29 20.72
C MET A 63 11.53 -5.01 21.36
N THR A 64 11.26 -3.98 20.56
CA THR A 64 10.77 -2.73 21.14
C THR A 64 9.41 -2.94 21.78
N ALA A 65 9.06 -2.14 22.79
CA ALA A 65 7.74 -2.18 23.41
C ALA A 65 6.59 -2.20 22.39
N ALA A 66 6.76 -1.55 21.23
CA ALA A 66 5.81 -1.59 20.12
C ALA A 66 5.73 -2.95 19.41
N GLU A 67 6.86 -3.61 19.15
CA GLU A 67 6.90 -4.95 18.55
C GLU A 67 6.39 -6.02 19.51
N SER A 68 6.68 -5.88 20.82
CA SER A 68 6.10 -6.69 21.90
C SER A 68 4.58 -6.53 22.02
N ALA A 69 4.05 -5.37 21.63
CA ALA A 69 2.61 -5.11 21.52
C ALA A 69 2.02 -5.46 20.13
N GLY A 70 2.78 -6.13 19.25
CA GLY A 70 2.30 -6.58 17.94
C GLY A 70 2.35 -5.56 16.80
N CYS A 71 3.02 -4.41 16.96
CA CYS A 71 3.21 -3.40 15.90
C CYS A 71 4.14 -3.94 14.79
N ALA A 72 3.71 -3.87 13.52
CA ALA A 72 4.53 -4.23 12.35
C ALA A 72 5.06 -3.03 11.54
N CYS A 73 4.93 -1.81 12.09
CA CYS A 73 5.45 -0.60 11.46
C CYS A 73 6.99 -0.64 11.34
N LYS A 74 7.51 -0.10 10.23
CA LYS A 74 8.95 -0.03 9.94
C LYS A 74 9.33 1.36 9.45
N GLY A 75 10.56 1.79 9.75
CA GLY A 75 11.09 3.09 9.33
C GLY A 75 10.32 4.25 9.98
N ILE A 76 9.91 5.22 9.17
CA ILE A 76 9.19 6.42 9.62
C ILE A 76 7.71 6.18 9.94
N ARG A 77 7.17 5.01 9.61
CA ARG A 77 5.74 4.71 9.76
C ARG A 77 5.38 4.52 11.23
N ALA A 78 4.21 5.04 11.61
CA ALA A 78 3.68 4.92 12.97
C ALA A 78 2.20 4.54 12.93
N CYS A 79 1.75 3.89 14.00
CA CYS A 79 0.33 3.65 14.28
C CYS A 79 0.09 3.97 15.74
N LYS A 80 -1.16 3.88 16.22
CA LYS A 80 -1.49 4.22 17.61
C LYS A 80 -0.74 3.34 18.64
N ILE A 81 -0.49 2.06 18.33
CA ILE A 81 0.35 1.18 19.17
C ILE A 81 1.78 1.75 19.28
N CYS A 82 2.36 2.10 18.13
CA CYS A 82 3.71 2.61 18.05
C CYS A 82 3.83 4.01 18.72
N CYS A 83 2.79 4.85 18.70
CA CYS A 83 2.75 6.11 19.45
C CYS A 83 2.67 5.90 20.96
N ALA A 84 1.79 5.00 21.42
CA ALA A 84 1.66 4.67 22.84
C ALA A 84 2.97 4.12 23.41
N ALA A 85 3.61 3.18 22.69
CA ALA A 85 4.88 2.58 23.11
C ALA A 85 6.07 3.57 23.12
N LYS A 86 6.02 4.62 22.30
CA LYS A 86 7.08 5.65 22.20
C LYS A 86 6.74 6.95 22.92
N GLN A 87 5.61 7.03 23.63
CA GLN A 87 5.06 8.25 24.23
C GLN A 87 5.01 9.44 23.25
N LEU A 88 4.79 9.16 21.95
CA LEU A 88 4.69 10.20 20.93
C LEU A 88 3.28 10.81 20.97
N PRO A 89 3.14 12.14 20.76
CA PRO A 89 1.82 12.75 20.68
C PRO A 89 1.00 12.10 19.55
N LEU A 90 -0.29 11.86 19.80
CA LEU A 90 -1.21 11.23 18.83
C LEU A 90 -1.29 12.01 17.50
N VAL A 91 -1.00 13.32 17.53
CA VAL A 91 -0.85 14.20 16.36
C VAL A 91 0.19 13.67 15.37
N ALA A 92 1.15 12.84 15.81
CA ALA A 92 2.13 12.19 14.93
C ALA A 92 1.52 11.14 14.01
N VAL A 93 0.33 10.59 14.29
CA VAL A 93 -0.36 9.66 13.35
C VAL A 93 -1.02 10.45 12.22
N SER A 94 -1.67 11.57 12.55
CA SER A 94 -2.30 12.48 11.58
C SER A 94 -1.26 13.25 10.76
N ALA A 95 -0.14 13.64 11.38
CA ALA A 95 1.00 14.28 10.72
C ALA A 95 1.95 13.29 10.00
N ALA A 96 1.80 11.98 10.22
CA ALA A 96 2.53 10.93 9.49
C ALA A 96 1.92 10.62 8.13
N SER A 97 0.73 11.15 7.81
CA SER A 97 0.36 11.38 6.42
C SER A 97 1.44 12.30 5.85
N SER A 98 2.45 11.73 5.21
CA SER A 98 3.59 12.44 4.61
C SER A 98 3.19 13.35 3.45
N LEU A 99 1.90 13.64 3.30
CA LEU A 99 1.35 14.54 2.31
C LEU A 99 1.57 16.00 2.75
N PRO A 100 2.27 16.80 1.93
CA PRO A 100 2.38 18.24 2.16
C PRO A 100 1.00 18.88 2.25
N GLN A 101 0.77 19.79 3.20
CA GLN A 101 -0.47 20.59 3.28
C GLN A 101 -0.81 21.12 1.88
N PRO A 102 -2.04 20.90 1.37
CA PRO A 102 -2.34 21.29 0.01
C PRO A 102 -2.50 22.82 -0.03
N ASP A 103 -1.85 23.48 -0.98
CA ASP A 103 -1.97 24.94 -1.20
C ASP A 103 -3.38 25.35 -1.66
N GLN A 104 -4.18 24.37 -2.09
CA GLN A 104 -5.54 24.52 -2.57
C GLN A 104 -6.47 23.52 -1.87
N PRO A 105 -7.78 23.81 -1.76
CA PRO A 105 -8.73 22.83 -1.27
C PRO A 105 -8.67 21.52 -2.08
N PRO A 106 -8.87 20.35 -1.45
CA PRO A 106 -8.85 19.08 -2.16
C PRO A 106 -9.96 19.05 -3.20
N LEU A 107 -9.66 18.43 -4.35
CA LEU A 107 -10.66 18.09 -5.36
C LEU A 107 -11.38 16.81 -4.95
N HIS A 108 -12.54 16.56 -5.54
CA HIS A 108 -13.40 15.42 -5.21
C HIS A 108 -13.78 14.66 -6.48
N PHE A 109 -13.69 13.32 -6.44
CA PHE A 109 -14.23 12.49 -7.50
C PHE A 109 -15.73 12.27 -7.27
N CYS A 110 -16.56 12.68 -8.23
CA CYS A 110 -17.99 12.42 -8.21
C CYS A 110 -18.25 11.04 -8.85
N ILE A 111 -18.82 10.12 -8.07
CA ILE A 111 -19.17 8.77 -8.54
C ILE A 111 -20.23 8.84 -9.66
N ASP A 112 -21.22 9.72 -9.54
CA ASP A 112 -22.33 9.73 -10.49
C ASP A 112 -21.89 10.31 -11.84
N CYS A 113 -21.00 11.31 -11.82
CA CYS A 113 -20.42 11.88 -13.04
C CYS A 113 -19.18 11.13 -13.55
N GLN A 114 -18.62 10.20 -12.76
CA GLN A 114 -17.33 9.53 -13.00
C GLN A 114 -16.19 10.52 -13.34
N ALA A 115 -16.11 11.63 -12.60
CA ALA A 115 -15.16 12.69 -12.91
C ALA A 115 -14.77 13.54 -11.69
N VAL A 116 -13.58 14.13 -11.75
CA VAL A 116 -13.04 15.03 -10.71
C VAL A 116 -13.72 16.39 -10.77
N ARG A 117 -13.98 16.98 -9.60
CA ARG A 117 -14.71 18.24 -9.37
C ARG A 117 -14.04 19.04 -8.26
N ALA A 118 -14.21 20.37 -8.26
CA ALA A 118 -13.69 21.24 -7.22
C ALA A 118 -14.56 21.24 -5.95
N THR A 119 -15.86 20.95 -6.07
CA THR A 119 -16.80 20.90 -4.94
C THR A 119 -17.38 19.48 -4.80
N PRO A 120 -17.58 18.99 -3.56
CA PRO A 120 -18.41 17.82 -3.32
C PRO A 120 -19.84 18.13 -3.78
N ARG A 121 -20.46 17.23 -4.55
CA ARG A 121 -21.84 17.38 -5.04
C ARG A 121 -22.76 17.76 -3.87
N HIS A 122 -23.44 18.90 -3.95
CA HIS A 122 -24.43 19.32 -2.95
C HIS A 122 -25.58 18.30 -2.93
N ALA A 123 -26.03 17.92 -1.73
CA ALA A 123 -27.13 16.99 -1.51
C ALA A 123 -28.50 17.54 -1.95
N ASP A 124 -28.58 18.84 -2.23
CA ASP A 124 -29.83 19.54 -2.50
C ASP A 124 -29.76 20.24 -3.87
N GLY A 125 -30.52 19.69 -4.82
CA GLY A 125 -31.00 20.24 -6.09
C GLY A 125 -30.26 21.39 -6.77
N ASP A 126 -29.80 21.13 -7.99
CA ASP A 126 -30.07 21.84 -9.26
C ASP A 126 -28.82 21.81 -10.18
N ASP A 127 -28.93 21.09 -11.29
CA ASP A 127 -27.82 20.50 -12.06
C ASP A 127 -27.40 21.35 -13.28
N ALA A 128 -27.16 22.66 -13.12
CA ALA A 128 -26.78 23.52 -14.26
C ALA A 128 -25.45 24.29 -14.12
N GLU A 129 -25.01 24.68 -12.92
CA GLU A 129 -23.95 25.70 -12.77
C GLU A 129 -22.68 25.27 -11.99
N HIS A 130 -22.32 23.99 -11.97
CA HIS A 130 -21.11 23.53 -11.26
C HIS A 130 -19.87 23.36 -12.15
N TRP A 131 -19.57 24.37 -12.97
CA TRP A 131 -18.35 24.42 -13.80
C TRP A 131 -17.28 25.34 -13.21
N SER A 132 -16.88 25.12 -11.96
CA SER A 132 -15.61 25.69 -11.49
C SER A 132 -14.45 24.98 -12.19
N ALA A 133 -13.57 25.75 -12.81
CA ALA A 133 -12.38 25.23 -13.49
C ALA A 133 -11.52 24.45 -12.48
N ILE A 134 -11.26 23.18 -12.76
CA ILE A 134 -10.29 22.38 -12.00
C ILE A 134 -8.88 22.62 -12.57
N PRO A 135 -7.81 22.57 -11.73
CA PRO A 135 -6.44 22.70 -12.19
C PRO A 135 -6.15 21.76 -13.37
N SER A 136 -5.43 22.20 -14.39
CA SER A 136 -5.15 21.38 -15.59
C SER A 136 -4.46 20.05 -15.27
N SER A 137 -3.74 19.97 -14.14
CA SER A 137 -3.13 18.73 -13.64
C SER A 137 -4.15 17.66 -13.25
N ALA A 138 -5.35 18.06 -12.81
CA ALA A 138 -6.45 17.17 -12.45
C ALA A 138 -7.62 17.20 -13.44
N SER A 139 -7.66 18.22 -14.31
CA SER A 139 -8.61 18.33 -15.41
C SER A 139 -8.39 17.21 -16.42
N GLY A 140 -9.35 16.29 -16.50
CA GLY A 140 -9.25 15.12 -17.38
C GLY A 140 -8.39 13.98 -16.83
N LEU A 141 -8.17 13.92 -15.49
CA LEU A 141 -7.57 12.74 -14.88
C LEU A 141 -8.43 11.50 -15.21
N ALA A 142 -7.91 10.67 -16.11
CA ALA A 142 -8.53 9.44 -16.55
C ALA A 142 -8.13 8.26 -15.66
N GLY A 143 -8.90 7.19 -15.76
CA GLY A 143 -8.58 5.91 -15.11
C GLY A 143 -9.00 5.82 -13.65
N ILE A 144 -10.01 6.60 -13.23
CA ILE A 144 -10.72 6.39 -11.97
C ILE A 144 -12.14 5.95 -12.31
N ARG A 145 -12.58 4.82 -11.74
CA ARG A 145 -13.98 4.39 -11.81
C ARG A 145 -14.45 3.86 -10.47
N VAL A 146 -15.64 4.26 -10.04
CA VAL A 146 -16.27 3.75 -8.81
C VAL A 146 -17.65 3.21 -9.14
N PHE A 147 -17.91 1.96 -8.77
CA PHE A 147 -19.19 1.29 -8.95
C PHE A 147 -19.83 1.04 -7.59
N ARG A 148 -20.96 1.68 -7.31
CA ARG A 148 -21.72 1.48 -6.05
C ARG A 148 -22.42 0.13 -6.05
N ASP A 149 -22.71 -0.37 -4.86
CA ASP A 149 -23.57 -1.54 -4.62
C ASP A 149 -23.23 -2.74 -5.53
N PHE A 150 -21.93 -2.98 -5.72
CA PHE A 150 -21.43 -4.12 -6.50
C PHE A 150 -21.84 -5.44 -5.86
N ILE A 151 -21.89 -5.48 -4.53
CA ILE A 151 -22.48 -6.57 -3.76
C ILE A 151 -23.64 -6.03 -2.91
N ASN A 152 -24.54 -6.91 -2.50
CA ASN A 152 -25.62 -6.58 -1.56
C ASN A 152 -25.16 -6.73 -0.09
N PRO A 153 -25.96 -6.29 0.91
CA PRO A 153 -25.59 -6.38 2.32
C PRO A 153 -25.38 -7.80 2.86
N ASP A 154 -26.11 -8.80 2.35
CA ASP A 154 -25.97 -10.19 2.78
C ASP A 154 -24.67 -10.80 2.25
N GLU A 155 -24.36 -10.53 0.98
CA GLU A 155 -23.07 -10.89 0.36
C GLU A 155 -21.90 -10.27 1.11
N GLU A 156 -22.01 -9.00 1.52
CA GLU A 156 -21.00 -8.31 2.33
C GLU A 156 -20.78 -9.00 3.68
N ALA A 157 -21.85 -9.36 4.38
CA ALA A 157 -21.78 -10.03 5.67
C ALA A 157 -21.11 -11.41 5.55
N VAL A 158 -21.52 -12.21 4.54
CA VAL A 158 -20.93 -13.52 4.27
C VAL A 158 -19.46 -13.41 3.90
N LEU A 159 -19.11 -12.47 3.03
CA LEU A 159 -17.74 -12.27 2.56
C LEU A 159 -16.81 -11.82 3.70
N ALA A 160 -17.24 -10.84 4.51
CA ALA A 160 -16.47 -10.38 5.66
C ALA A 160 -16.24 -11.51 6.67
N ALA A 161 -17.29 -12.30 6.96
CA ALA A 161 -17.18 -13.46 7.85
C ALA A 161 -16.25 -14.55 7.29
N GLU A 162 -16.27 -14.80 5.98
CA GLU A 162 -15.37 -15.79 5.35
C GLU A 162 -13.91 -15.33 5.37
N ILE A 163 -13.64 -14.06 5.12
CA ILE A 163 -12.30 -13.47 5.23
C ILE A 163 -11.77 -13.61 6.67
N ASP A 164 -12.61 -13.36 7.67
CA ASP A 164 -12.22 -13.40 9.09
C ASP A 164 -11.94 -14.80 9.63
N LYS A 165 -12.37 -15.86 8.95
CA LYS A 165 -12.00 -17.24 9.31
C LYS A 165 -10.52 -17.52 9.09
N ARG A 166 -9.83 -16.71 8.29
CA ARG A 166 -8.43 -16.91 7.91
C ARG A 166 -7.51 -16.08 8.81
N PRO A 167 -6.31 -16.58 9.15
CA PRO A 167 -5.40 -15.89 10.05
C PRO A 167 -4.89 -14.58 9.42
N TRP A 168 -4.98 -13.51 10.20
CA TRP A 168 -4.46 -12.20 9.85
C TRP A 168 -2.97 -12.08 10.19
N ALA A 169 -2.16 -11.54 9.28
CA ALA A 169 -0.81 -11.09 9.61
C ALA A 169 -0.79 -9.59 9.96
N PRO A 170 -0.02 -9.17 10.97
CA PRO A 170 0.28 -7.76 11.18
C PRO A 170 0.86 -7.09 9.93
N SER A 171 0.40 -5.88 9.64
CA SER A 171 0.86 -5.04 8.54
C SER A 171 1.23 -3.64 9.03
N GLN A 172 1.90 -2.87 8.18
CA GLN A 172 2.38 -1.54 8.54
C GLN A 172 1.21 -0.58 8.82
N SER A 173 1.51 0.48 9.56
CA SER A 173 0.57 1.56 9.91
C SER A 173 -0.74 1.05 10.50
N GLY A 174 -0.67 0.09 11.44
CA GLY A 174 -1.83 -0.39 12.20
C GLY A 174 -2.79 -1.29 11.43
N ARG A 175 -2.44 -1.69 10.20
CA ARG A 175 -3.24 -2.58 9.37
C ARG A 175 -2.98 -4.06 9.70
N ARG A 176 -3.88 -4.92 9.26
CA ARG A 176 -3.63 -6.36 9.14
C ARG A 176 -3.84 -6.79 7.70
N LYS A 177 -3.25 -7.92 7.28
CA LYS A 177 -3.34 -8.39 5.90
C LYS A 177 -3.44 -9.90 5.74
N GLN A 178 -4.03 -10.30 4.62
CA GLN A 178 -3.98 -11.65 4.06
C GLN A 178 -3.60 -11.52 2.58
N ASP A 179 -2.46 -12.07 2.19
CA ASP A 179 -1.98 -12.03 0.80
C ASP A 179 -2.25 -13.39 0.13
N TYR A 180 -2.81 -13.36 -1.08
CA TYR A 180 -3.03 -14.51 -1.95
C TYR A 180 -2.37 -14.20 -3.30
N GLY A 181 -1.18 -14.75 -3.54
CA GLY A 181 -0.42 -14.40 -4.74
C GLY A 181 0.96 -15.03 -4.76
N PRO A 182 1.77 -14.73 -5.81
CA PRO A 182 3.17 -15.14 -5.85
C PRO A 182 3.97 -14.56 -4.69
N LYS A 183 5.04 -15.26 -4.30
CA LYS A 183 6.05 -14.67 -3.44
C LYS A 183 6.95 -13.75 -4.28
N VAL A 184 6.91 -12.46 -4.00
CA VAL A 184 7.66 -11.45 -4.74
C VAL A 184 8.91 -11.03 -3.97
N ASN A 185 10.06 -11.03 -4.64
CA ASN A 185 11.26 -10.36 -4.18
C ASN A 185 11.41 -9.03 -4.92
N PHE A 186 10.84 -7.97 -4.33
CA PHE A 186 10.81 -6.63 -4.91
C PHE A 186 12.21 -6.06 -5.20
N LYS A 187 13.19 -6.29 -4.30
CA LYS A 187 14.57 -5.79 -4.47
C LYS A 187 15.27 -6.39 -5.67
N ARG A 188 15.01 -7.67 -5.97
CA ARG A 188 15.64 -8.40 -7.10
C ARG A 188 14.72 -8.48 -8.31
N ARG A 189 13.50 -7.95 -8.24
CA ARG A 189 12.43 -8.11 -9.23
C ARG A 189 12.28 -9.58 -9.67
N ARG A 190 12.14 -10.48 -8.69
CA ARG A 190 11.98 -11.92 -8.94
C ARG A 190 10.68 -12.43 -8.37
N LEU A 191 10.06 -13.37 -9.08
CA LEU A 191 8.86 -14.09 -8.65
C LEU A 191 9.20 -15.51 -8.22
N ASN A 192 8.48 -15.99 -7.24
CA ASN A 192 8.38 -17.40 -6.91
C ASN A 192 6.90 -17.79 -6.94
N THR A 193 6.54 -18.61 -7.91
CA THR A 193 5.18 -19.03 -8.22
C THR A 193 4.77 -20.31 -7.47
N ALA A 194 5.72 -21.05 -6.88
CA ALA A 194 5.50 -22.41 -6.37
C ALA A 194 4.46 -22.50 -5.24
N SER A 195 4.38 -21.45 -4.41
CA SER A 195 3.45 -21.39 -3.28
C SER A 195 2.08 -20.81 -3.63
N PHE A 196 1.90 -20.23 -4.82
CA PHE A 196 0.61 -19.72 -5.25
C PHE A 196 -0.21 -20.85 -5.87
N LYS A 197 -1.33 -21.20 -5.23
CA LYS A 197 -2.24 -22.25 -5.71
C LYS A 197 -3.40 -21.65 -6.49
N GLY A 198 -3.93 -20.54 -6.00
CA GLY A 198 -4.86 -19.70 -6.72
C GLY A 198 -5.35 -18.55 -5.85
N LEU A 199 -6.35 -17.84 -6.34
CA LEU A 199 -7.11 -16.85 -5.57
C LEU A 199 -8.01 -17.55 -4.54
N PRO A 200 -8.46 -16.86 -3.49
CA PRO A 200 -9.33 -17.48 -2.49
C PRO A 200 -10.67 -17.94 -3.09
N PRO A 201 -11.23 -19.08 -2.64
CA PRO A 201 -12.47 -19.63 -3.20
C PRO A 201 -13.66 -18.67 -3.19
N TYR A 202 -13.78 -17.83 -2.16
CA TYR A 202 -14.89 -16.88 -2.03
C TYR A 202 -14.95 -15.87 -3.19
N TRP A 203 -13.84 -15.64 -3.91
CA TRP A 203 -13.82 -14.67 -5.00
C TRP A 203 -14.41 -15.22 -6.29
N SER A 204 -14.40 -16.55 -6.47
CA SER A 204 -14.82 -17.20 -7.71
C SER A 204 -16.21 -16.78 -8.18
N ALA A 205 -17.17 -16.67 -7.26
CA ALA A 205 -18.54 -16.27 -7.54
C ALA A 205 -18.70 -14.79 -7.93
N LEU A 206 -17.77 -13.93 -7.48
CA LEU A 206 -17.79 -12.48 -7.77
C LEU A 206 -17.14 -12.15 -9.11
N LEU A 207 -16.22 -13.00 -9.60
CA LEU A 207 -15.45 -12.71 -10.81
C LEU A 207 -16.34 -12.45 -12.05
N PRO A 208 -17.34 -13.27 -12.39
CA PRO A 208 -18.18 -13.01 -13.58
C PRO A 208 -18.87 -11.64 -13.53
N ARG A 209 -19.39 -11.24 -12.36
CA ARG A 209 -20.02 -9.93 -12.15
C ARG A 209 -18.99 -8.80 -12.25
N LEU A 210 -17.76 -9.02 -11.77
CA LEU A 210 -16.67 -8.07 -11.92
C LEU A 210 -16.30 -7.86 -13.41
N LEU A 211 -16.14 -8.94 -14.18
CA LEU A 211 -15.78 -8.86 -15.60
C LEU A 211 -16.88 -8.22 -16.45
N ALA A 212 -18.12 -8.24 -16.00
CA ALA A 212 -19.23 -7.51 -16.62
C ALA A 212 -19.16 -5.99 -16.41
N LEU A 213 -18.36 -5.49 -15.46
CA LEU A 213 -18.17 -4.05 -15.28
C LEU A 213 -17.41 -3.47 -16.49
N PRO A 214 -17.81 -2.28 -16.97
CA PRO A 214 -17.20 -1.73 -18.16
C PRO A 214 -15.70 -1.46 -17.96
N GLY A 215 -14.88 -1.97 -18.88
CA GLY A 215 -13.41 -1.89 -18.85
C GLY A 215 -12.69 -3.06 -18.16
N LEU A 216 -13.43 -4.07 -17.66
CA LEU A 216 -12.86 -5.22 -16.96
C LEU A 216 -13.08 -6.58 -17.65
N ALA A 217 -13.63 -6.63 -18.86
CA ALA A 217 -14.00 -7.89 -19.53
C ALA A 217 -12.84 -8.88 -19.70
N ASP A 218 -11.62 -8.36 -19.88
CA ASP A 218 -10.37 -9.10 -20.06
C ASP A 218 -9.47 -9.05 -18.81
N PHE A 219 -9.98 -8.59 -17.66
CA PHE A 219 -9.21 -8.51 -16.43
C PHE A 219 -8.87 -9.90 -15.89
N GLN A 220 -7.58 -10.17 -15.66
CA GLN A 220 -7.09 -11.46 -15.19
C GLN A 220 -6.30 -11.30 -13.87
N PRO A 221 -6.98 -11.41 -12.71
CA PRO A 221 -6.30 -11.25 -11.43
C PRO A 221 -5.39 -12.43 -11.13
N VAL A 222 -4.16 -12.14 -10.70
CA VAL A 222 -3.15 -13.11 -10.27
C VAL A 222 -2.71 -12.91 -8.82
N GLU A 223 -3.22 -11.87 -8.18
CA GLU A 223 -2.98 -11.56 -6.80
C GLU A 223 -4.23 -10.93 -6.19
N LEU A 224 -4.49 -11.27 -4.93
CA LEU A 224 -5.52 -10.67 -4.11
C LEU A 224 -4.95 -10.42 -2.71
N CYS A 225 -5.10 -9.19 -2.22
CA CYS A 225 -4.73 -8.78 -0.87
C CYS A 225 -5.97 -8.32 -0.11
N ASN A 226 -6.29 -8.99 1.00
CA ASN A 226 -7.22 -8.43 1.98
C ASN A 226 -6.45 -7.55 2.95
N LEU A 227 -6.91 -6.33 3.16
CA LEU A 227 -6.41 -5.41 4.17
C LEU A 227 -7.52 -5.06 5.16
N ASP A 228 -7.22 -5.19 6.45
CA ASP A 228 -8.10 -4.80 7.54
C ASP A 228 -7.58 -3.52 8.19
N TYR A 229 -8.46 -2.51 8.21
CA TYR A 229 -8.24 -1.20 8.78
C TYR A 229 -9.13 -1.04 10.01
N GLN A 230 -8.53 -0.62 11.11
CA GLN A 230 -9.21 -0.36 12.37
C GLN A 230 -8.88 1.06 12.86
N PRO A 231 -9.90 1.91 13.11
CA PRO A 231 -9.69 3.28 13.60
C PRO A 231 -8.98 3.32 14.95
N GLU A 232 -9.22 2.33 15.81
CA GLU A 232 -8.61 2.20 17.14
C GLU A 232 -7.09 2.01 17.05
N LEU A 233 -6.59 1.46 15.95
CA LEU A 233 -5.16 1.30 15.66
C LEU A 233 -4.56 2.49 14.91
N GLY A 234 -5.40 3.44 14.48
CA GLY A 234 -5.00 4.53 13.57
C GLY A 234 -4.57 3.97 12.21
N ALA A 235 -5.29 2.94 11.76
CA ALA A 235 -4.97 2.25 10.52
C ALA A 235 -5.11 3.21 9.33
N HIS A 236 -4.07 3.32 8.53
CA HIS A 236 -4.02 4.12 7.31
C HIS A 236 -3.08 3.46 6.32
N ILE A 237 -2.96 3.93 5.09
CA ILE A 237 -1.87 3.54 4.18
C ILE A 237 -1.21 4.78 3.59
N ASP A 238 0.12 4.82 3.69
CA ASP A 238 0.91 5.95 3.20
C ASP A 238 0.77 6.13 1.68
N PRO A 239 0.99 7.34 1.16
CA PRO A 239 1.05 7.59 -0.28
C PRO A 239 2.07 6.69 -0.98
N HIS A 240 1.62 5.95 -1.99
CA HIS A 240 2.47 5.05 -2.78
C HIS A 240 1.92 4.79 -4.18
N ILE A 241 2.75 4.18 -5.02
CA ILE A 241 2.37 3.56 -6.29
C ILE A 241 2.68 2.08 -6.17
N ASP A 242 1.76 1.23 -6.62
CA ASP A 242 1.97 -0.22 -6.65
C ASP A 242 3.08 -0.58 -7.66
N ASP A 243 3.83 -1.66 -7.39
CA ASP A 243 4.98 -2.08 -8.19
C ASP A 243 4.67 -2.25 -9.68
N THR A 244 4.99 -1.23 -10.47
CA THR A 244 4.62 -1.13 -11.90
C THR A 244 5.34 -2.13 -12.80
N TRP A 245 6.45 -2.69 -12.33
CA TRP A 245 7.21 -3.71 -13.06
C TRP A 245 6.53 -5.08 -13.02
N LEU A 246 5.57 -5.29 -12.11
CA LEU A 246 4.92 -6.58 -11.89
C LEU A 246 3.42 -6.51 -12.12
N TRP A 247 2.77 -5.48 -11.59
CA TRP A 247 1.32 -5.33 -11.67
C TRP A 247 0.93 -4.54 -12.90
N GLY A 248 -0.16 -4.95 -13.55
CA GLY A 248 -0.65 -4.36 -14.79
C GLY A 248 -1.41 -3.05 -14.59
N ASP A 249 -2.12 -2.65 -15.64
CA ASP A 249 -2.77 -1.33 -15.69
C ASP A 249 -3.88 -1.19 -14.65
N ARG A 250 -4.70 -2.23 -14.46
CA ARG A 250 -5.89 -2.13 -13.62
C ARG A 250 -5.61 -2.63 -12.20
N LEU A 251 -5.85 -1.77 -11.22
CA LEU A 251 -5.94 -2.11 -9.81
C LEU A 251 -7.42 -2.06 -9.40
N VAL A 252 -7.97 -3.17 -8.94
CA VAL A 252 -9.39 -3.29 -8.60
C VAL A 252 -9.51 -3.48 -7.09
N THR A 253 -10.32 -2.68 -6.40
CA THR A 253 -10.52 -2.80 -4.96
C THR A 253 -12.01 -2.83 -4.61
N LEU A 254 -12.46 -3.93 -4.00
CA LEU A 254 -13.78 -4.03 -3.37
C LEU A 254 -13.69 -3.51 -1.93
N ASN A 255 -14.55 -2.55 -1.60
CA ASN A 255 -14.63 -1.93 -0.28
C ASN A 255 -15.76 -2.56 0.56
N LEU A 256 -15.49 -2.95 1.80
CA LEU A 256 -16.46 -3.61 2.67
C LEU A 256 -16.48 -2.98 4.08
N CYS A 257 -17.56 -3.25 4.80
CA CYS A 257 -17.84 -2.93 6.21
C CYS A 257 -18.08 -1.45 6.50
N SER A 258 -17.23 -0.55 6.01
CA SER A 258 -17.35 0.90 6.24
C SER A 258 -17.05 1.69 4.98
N ASP A 259 -17.71 2.83 4.85
CA ASP A 259 -17.35 3.86 3.88
C ASP A 259 -15.96 4.40 4.21
N THR A 260 -15.24 4.86 3.18
CA THR A 260 -13.95 5.56 3.32
C THR A 260 -13.70 6.46 2.11
N SER A 261 -12.52 7.09 2.06
CA SER A 261 -12.02 7.77 0.88
C SER A 261 -10.58 7.31 0.55
N LEU A 262 -10.28 7.20 -0.74
CA LEU A 262 -8.91 7.09 -1.23
C LEU A 262 -8.42 8.47 -1.65
N THR A 263 -7.28 8.91 -1.14
CA THR A 263 -6.64 10.16 -1.53
C THR A 263 -5.62 9.89 -2.64
N LEU A 264 -5.77 10.54 -3.78
CA LEU A 264 -4.70 10.68 -4.79
C LEU A 264 -3.93 11.97 -4.57
N SER A 265 -2.62 11.92 -4.75
CA SER A 265 -1.71 13.07 -4.67
C SER A 265 -0.56 12.95 -5.65
N GLN A 266 0.02 14.08 -6.06
CA GLN A 266 1.22 14.11 -6.90
C GLN A 266 2.48 14.20 -6.04
N SER A 267 3.54 13.46 -6.36
CA SER A 267 4.79 13.48 -5.59
C SER A 267 5.46 14.86 -5.52
N ALA A 268 5.25 15.70 -6.54
CA ALA A 268 5.85 17.03 -6.67
C ALA A 268 4.82 18.18 -6.66
N GLY A 269 3.54 17.88 -6.39
CA GLY A 269 2.44 18.86 -6.46
C GLY A 269 1.61 18.89 -5.19
N SER A 270 0.89 20.00 -4.98
CA SER A 270 -0.04 20.17 -3.87
C SER A 270 -1.47 19.70 -4.18
N THR A 271 -1.73 19.27 -5.41
CA THR A 271 -3.04 18.76 -5.83
C THR A 271 -3.37 17.46 -5.09
N ARG A 272 -4.56 17.43 -4.46
CA ARG A 272 -5.12 16.23 -3.85
C ARG A 272 -6.51 15.98 -4.42
N ILE A 273 -6.83 14.70 -4.63
CA ILE A 273 -8.15 14.27 -5.09
C ILE A 273 -8.66 13.23 -4.09
N SER A 274 -9.80 13.49 -3.47
CA SER A 274 -10.51 12.54 -2.63
C SER A 274 -11.49 11.73 -3.46
N ILE A 275 -11.32 10.41 -3.47
CA ILE A 275 -12.18 9.46 -4.17
C ILE A 275 -13.03 8.75 -3.12
N PRO A 276 -14.35 9.01 -3.06
CA PRO A 276 -15.23 8.30 -2.14
C PRO A 276 -15.30 6.82 -2.49
N MET A 277 -15.17 5.97 -1.47
CA MET A 277 -15.33 4.52 -1.56
C MET A 277 -16.42 4.09 -0.56
N PRO A 278 -17.71 4.12 -0.94
CA PRO A 278 -18.78 3.58 -0.12
C PRO A 278 -18.56 2.08 0.15
N ARG A 279 -19.07 1.55 1.25
CA ARG A 279 -19.12 0.10 1.47
C ARG A 279 -19.87 -0.58 0.33
N ARG A 280 -19.47 -1.81 0.01
CA ARG A 280 -19.95 -2.61 -1.14
C ARG A 280 -19.63 -2.04 -2.52
N SER A 281 -18.78 -1.02 -2.61
CA SER A 281 -18.36 -0.45 -3.90
C SER A 281 -17.08 -1.09 -4.45
N VAL A 282 -16.92 -1.05 -5.77
CA VAL A 282 -15.66 -1.39 -6.45
C VAL A 282 -15.01 -0.12 -6.98
N LEU A 283 -13.77 0.12 -6.59
CA LEU A 283 -12.88 1.10 -7.20
C LEU A 283 -12.00 0.42 -8.25
N VAL A 284 -11.87 1.03 -9.41
CA VAL A 284 -10.86 0.69 -10.42
C VAL A 284 -9.95 1.89 -10.61
N LEU A 285 -8.65 1.69 -10.40
CA LEU A 285 -7.62 2.63 -10.82
C LEU A 285 -6.87 2.06 -12.02
N SER A 286 -6.68 2.88 -13.05
CA SER A 286 -5.92 2.55 -14.25
C SER A 286 -5.30 3.80 -14.87
N GLY A 287 -4.46 3.63 -15.89
CA GLY A 287 -3.87 4.73 -16.64
C GLY A 287 -3.18 5.78 -15.75
N PRO A 288 -3.32 7.08 -16.05
CA PRO A 288 -2.64 8.14 -15.29
C PRO A 288 -2.90 8.09 -13.78
N ALA A 289 -4.13 7.79 -13.34
CA ALA A 289 -4.47 7.70 -11.92
C ALA A 289 -3.71 6.58 -11.17
N ARG A 290 -3.27 5.54 -11.89
CA ARG A 290 -2.52 4.40 -11.35
C ARG A 290 -1.00 4.53 -11.50
N TYR A 291 -0.52 5.23 -12.53
CA TYR A 291 0.92 5.38 -12.80
C TYR A 291 1.53 6.67 -12.27
N ASP A 292 0.78 7.78 -12.28
CA ASP A 292 1.33 9.12 -12.05
C ASP A 292 0.96 9.69 -10.67
N TRP A 293 -0.04 9.10 -10.01
CA TRP A 293 -0.57 9.56 -8.74
C TRP A 293 -0.28 8.57 -7.61
N LEU A 294 0.24 9.11 -6.51
CA LEU A 294 0.36 8.38 -5.26
C LEU A 294 -1.03 8.23 -4.64
N HIS A 295 -1.40 7.01 -4.28
CA HIS A 295 -2.64 6.74 -3.57
C HIS A 295 -2.40 6.43 -2.09
N ALA A 296 -3.32 6.89 -1.25
CA ALA A 296 -3.29 6.75 0.20
C ALA A 296 -4.71 6.58 0.75
N VAL A 297 -4.82 6.01 1.96
CA VAL A 297 -6.02 6.11 2.81
C VAL A 297 -5.56 6.79 4.07
N LEU A 298 -6.15 7.94 4.40
CA LEU A 298 -5.73 8.71 5.57
C LEU A 298 -6.32 8.12 6.85
N PRO A 299 -5.67 8.31 8.02
CA PRO A 299 -6.21 7.85 9.29
C PRO A 299 -7.63 8.38 9.55
N ASP A 300 -7.89 9.63 9.20
CA ASP A 300 -9.17 10.31 9.43
C ASP A 300 -10.28 9.82 8.48
N ASP A 301 -9.91 9.20 7.35
CA ASP A 301 -10.84 8.57 6.39
C ASP A 301 -11.25 7.15 6.83
N VAL A 302 -10.67 6.61 7.90
CA VAL A 302 -11.04 5.33 8.51
C VAL A 302 -11.86 5.61 9.75
N THR A 303 -13.17 5.71 9.59
CA THR A 303 -14.12 6.04 10.68
C THR A 303 -14.74 4.81 11.34
N GLY A 304 -14.68 3.65 10.68
CA GLY A 304 -15.12 2.35 11.17
C GLY A 304 -14.19 1.25 10.66
N ARG A 305 -14.42 0.00 11.13
CA ARG A 305 -13.70 -1.14 10.58
C ARG A 305 -13.96 -1.24 9.08
N ARG A 306 -12.89 -1.28 8.30
CA ARG A 306 -12.94 -1.37 6.84
C ARG A 306 -12.10 -2.55 6.38
N LEU A 307 -12.69 -3.37 5.51
CA LEU A 307 -11.97 -4.39 4.76
C LEU A 307 -11.83 -3.93 3.31
N ALA A 308 -10.61 -3.97 2.78
CA ALA A 308 -10.33 -3.76 1.37
C ALA A 308 -9.87 -5.07 0.75
N VAL A 309 -10.51 -5.49 -0.33
CA VAL A 309 -10.12 -6.64 -1.13
C VAL A 309 -9.56 -6.11 -2.46
N THR A 310 -8.24 -6.05 -2.57
CA THR A 310 -7.54 -5.49 -3.73
C THR A 310 -7.04 -6.62 -4.63
N LEU A 311 -7.32 -6.54 -5.92
CA LEU A 311 -6.88 -7.46 -6.95
C LEU A 311 -5.94 -6.80 -7.94
N ARG A 312 -4.96 -7.57 -8.40
CA ARG A 312 -3.96 -7.11 -9.37
C ARG A 312 -3.81 -8.12 -10.50
N GLU A 313 -3.74 -7.59 -11.72
CA GLU A 313 -3.34 -8.34 -12.90
C GLU A 313 -1.83 -8.21 -13.14
N LEU A 314 -1.27 -9.05 -14.01
CA LEU A 314 0.14 -8.96 -14.40
C LEU A 314 0.40 -7.79 -15.35
N ALA A 315 1.56 -7.18 -15.22
CA ALA A 315 2.08 -6.26 -16.22
C ALA A 315 2.31 -6.99 -17.56
N PRO A 316 2.14 -6.31 -18.71
CA PRO A 316 2.27 -6.93 -20.04
C PRO A 316 3.54 -7.76 -20.23
N ASP A 317 4.67 -7.26 -19.73
CA ASP A 317 5.98 -7.92 -19.81
C ASP A 317 6.01 -9.32 -19.18
N TRP A 318 5.08 -9.62 -18.27
CA TRP A 318 4.99 -10.93 -17.61
C TRP A 318 4.08 -11.92 -18.33
N LEU A 319 3.10 -11.46 -19.13
CA LEU A 319 2.05 -12.32 -19.69
C LEU A 319 2.61 -13.49 -20.51
N GLU A 320 3.66 -13.22 -21.30
CA GLU A 320 4.30 -14.22 -22.17
C GLU A 320 5.45 -15.00 -21.52
N THR A 321 5.74 -14.74 -20.25
CA THR A 321 6.77 -15.47 -19.52
C THR A 321 6.25 -16.82 -19.03
N VAL A 322 7.17 -17.75 -18.75
CA VAL A 322 6.80 -19.05 -18.14
C VAL A 322 6.12 -18.82 -16.79
N ASP A 323 6.68 -17.93 -15.95
CA ASP A 323 6.12 -17.61 -14.64
C ASP A 323 4.74 -16.95 -14.76
N GLY A 324 4.55 -16.02 -15.70
CA GLY A 324 3.27 -15.36 -15.90
C GLY A 324 2.17 -16.32 -16.33
N ARG A 325 2.44 -17.21 -17.29
CA ARG A 325 1.47 -18.26 -17.67
C ARG A 325 1.13 -19.20 -16.51
N VAL A 326 2.09 -19.53 -15.65
CA VAL A 326 1.84 -20.32 -14.43
C VAL A 326 0.92 -19.55 -13.48
N LEU A 327 1.15 -18.26 -13.27
CA LEU A 327 0.33 -17.43 -12.39
C LEU A 327 -1.09 -17.22 -12.92
N LEU A 328 -1.26 -16.99 -14.21
CA LEU A 328 -2.57 -16.87 -14.85
C LEU A 328 -3.38 -18.16 -14.68
N LYS A 329 -2.74 -19.32 -14.90
CA LYS A 329 -3.37 -20.62 -14.70
C LYS A 329 -3.76 -20.85 -13.23
N ALA A 330 -2.88 -20.53 -12.29
CA ALA A 330 -3.14 -20.68 -10.86
C ALA A 330 -4.24 -19.72 -10.38
N GLY A 331 -4.22 -18.45 -10.81
CA GLY A 331 -5.22 -17.46 -10.44
C GLY A 331 -6.65 -17.88 -10.79
N ALA A 332 -6.81 -18.58 -11.92
CA ALA A 332 -8.09 -19.12 -12.37
C ALA A 332 -8.57 -20.38 -11.62
N ALA A 333 -7.75 -20.99 -10.74
CA ALA A 333 -8.10 -22.22 -10.03
C ALA A 333 -8.98 -22.00 -8.80
N PHE A 334 -8.89 -20.82 -8.16
CA PHE A 334 -9.64 -20.46 -6.95
C PHE A 334 -9.49 -21.40 -5.74
N ASP A 335 -8.37 -22.13 -5.63
CA ASP A 335 -8.02 -23.03 -4.53
C ASP A 335 -6.99 -22.39 -3.57
N GLY A 336 -6.98 -21.06 -3.51
CA GLY A 336 -5.98 -20.27 -2.81
C GLY A 336 -6.00 -20.41 -1.30
N VAL A 337 -4.80 -20.49 -0.72
CA VAL A 337 -4.54 -20.41 0.71
C VAL A 337 -3.68 -19.18 0.99
N SER A 338 -3.95 -18.46 2.09
CA SER A 338 -3.20 -17.23 2.38
C SER A 338 -1.73 -17.52 2.66
N VAL A 339 -0.86 -16.55 2.36
CA VAL A 339 0.60 -16.65 2.66
C VAL A 339 0.86 -16.88 4.15
N VAL A 340 -0.05 -16.45 5.02
CA VAL A 340 0.05 -16.64 6.48
C VAL A 340 -0.20 -18.10 6.84
N GLU A 341 -1.28 -18.70 6.35
CA GLU A 341 -1.61 -20.13 6.55
C GLU A 341 -0.49 -21.03 6.04
N LEU A 342 0.11 -20.70 4.88
CA LEU A 342 1.24 -21.46 4.32
C LEU A 342 2.49 -21.45 5.22
N LYS A 343 2.68 -20.42 6.05
CA LYS A 343 3.79 -20.37 7.01
C LYS A 343 3.47 -21.14 8.29
N SER A 344 2.21 -21.15 8.72
CA SER A 344 1.76 -21.86 9.92
C SER A 344 1.79 -23.39 9.75
N GLY A 345 1.44 -23.89 8.55
CA GLY A 345 1.41 -25.32 8.24
C GLY A 345 2.76 -25.96 7.90
N GLY A 346 3.84 -25.18 7.87
CA GLY A 346 5.21 -25.66 7.60
C GLY A 346 6.10 -25.75 8.84
N SER A 347 5.50 -25.80 10.03
CA SER A 347 6.18 -25.88 11.33
C SER A 347 6.52 -27.33 11.69
#